data_AF-A0A537VN36-F1
#
_entry.id   AF-A0A537VN36-F1
#
_cell.length_a   1.000
_cell.length_b   1.000
_cell.length_c   1.000
_cell.angle_alpha   90.00
_cell.angle_beta   90.00
_cell.angle_gamma   90.00
#
_symmetry.space_group_name_H-M   'P 1'
#
loop_
_entity.id
_entity.type
_entity.pdbx_description
1 polymer ?
#
loop_
_entity_poly.entity_id
_entity_poly.type
_entity_poly.pdbx_seq_one_letter_code
_entity_poly.pdbx_strand_id
1 'polypeptide(L)'
;NAYADNRSLFRYDMHTLPSEISDQSIGTSTLFAAWNAAIYVAQVEDDRLGEVVADGRYLESTRDVLREHGALWFYDESYVISRRRE
;
A
#
# COMPACT_ATOMS: atom_id res chain seq x y z
N ASN A 1 -14.21 -8.68 -25.34
CA ASN A 1 -13.10 -8.61 -24.37
C ASN A 1 -12.98 -7.31 -23.57
N ALA A 2 -13.72 -6.23 -23.85
CA ALA A 2 -13.72 -5.03 -22.99
C ALA A 2 -14.17 -5.27 -21.52
N TYR A 3 -14.93 -6.35 -21.28
CA TYR A 3 -15.30 -6.83 -19.94
C TYR A 3 -14.19 -7.59 -19.19
N ALA A 4 -13.07 -7.91 -19.86
CA ALA A 4 -11.92 -8.55 -19.23
C ALA A 4 -11.00 -7.48 -18.62
N ASP A 5 -10.75 -6.39 -19.35
CA ASP A 5 -9.86 -5.31 -18.93
C ASP A 5 -10.45 -4.49 -17.78
N ASN A 6 -11.77 -4.27 -17.73
CA ASN A 6 -12.38 -3.58 -16.59
C ASN A 6 -12.46 -4.45 -15.32
N ARG A 7 -12.24 -5.77 -15.45
CA ARG A 7 -12.16 -6.73 -14.32
C ARG A 7 -10.72 -7.08 -13.95
N SER A 8 -9.74 -6.70 -14.78
CA SER A 8 -8.33 -6.95 -14.46
C SER A 8 -7.88 -6.11 -13.29
N LEU A 9 -8.40 -4.87 -13.18
CA LEU A 9 -8.14 -3.96 -12.07
C LEU A 9 -9.01 -4.25 -10.85
N PHE A 10 -8.40 -4.39 -9.69
CA PHE A 10 -9.09 -4.56 -8.42
C PHE A 10 -8.38 -3.82 -7.29
N ARG A 11 -9.15 -3.41 -6.28
CA ARG A 11 -8.61 -2.76 -5.09
C ARG A 11 -8.12 -3.83 -4.12
N TYR A 12 -6.87 -3.72 -3.69
CA TYR A 12 -6.31 -4.47 -2.57
C TYR A 12 -6.24 -3.54 -1.36
N ASP A 13 -6.92 -3.90 -0.28
CA ASP A 13 -6.83 -3.20 1.01
C ASP A 13 -5.78 -3.90 1.88
N MET A 14 -4.84 -3.12 2.43
CA MET A 14 -3.87 -3.65 3.38
C MET A 14 -4.60 -4.17 4.63
N HIS A 15 -4.36 -5.44 4.97
CA HIS A 15 -5.01 -6.05 6.12
C HIS A 15 -4.33 -5.66 7.43
N THR A 16 -5.10 -5.10 8.35
CA THR A 16 -4.69 -4.79 9.73
C THR A 16 -5.81 -5.15 10.69
N LEU A 17 -5.50 -5.30 11.98
CA LEU A 17 -6.56 -5.43 12.98
C LEU A 17 -7.31 -4.10 13.09
N PRO A 18 -8.65 -4.10 13.27
CA PRO A 18 -9.42 -2.86 13.41
C PRO A 18 -8.93 -1.95 14.55
N SER A 19 -8.43 -2.55 15.63
CA SER A 19 -7.85 -1.82 16.76
C SER A 19 -6.52 -1.14 16.44
N GLU A 20 -5.77 -1.62 15.43
CA GLU A 20 -4.43 -1.11 15.10
C GLU A 20 -4.46 0.23 14.35
N ILE A 21 -5.56 0.57 13.68
CA ILE A 21 -5.73 1.86 12.99
C ILE A 21 -6.67 2.81 13.77
N SER A 22 -7.15 2.39 14.95
CA SER A 22 -8.06 3.17 15.77
C SER A 22 -7.42 4.42 16.42
N ASP A 23 -8.26 5.39 16.81
CA ASP A 23 -7.89 6.74 17.25
C ASP A 23 -6.85 6.84 18.38
N GLN A 24 -6.68 5.79 19.19
CA GLN A 24 -5.86 5.87 20.41
C GLN A 24 -4.35 5.83 20.12
N SER A 25 -3.88 4.93 19.24
CA SER A 25 -2.51 4.96 18.70
C SER A 25 -2.35 3.90 17.61
N ILE A 26 -1.73 4.28 16.48
CA ILE A 26 -1.32 3.31 15.46
C ILE A 26 0.00 2.66 15.89
N GLY A 27 0.02 1.32 15.90
CA GLY A 27 1.21 0.55 16.25
C GLY A 27 2.38 0.82 15.29
N THR A 28 3.59 0.88 15.82
CA THR A 28 4.81 1.12 15.02
C THR A 28 4.97 0.09 13.90
N SER A 29 4.69 -1.19 14.17
CA SER A 29 4.71 -2.26 13.16
C SER A 29 3.74 -1.99 11.99
N THR A 30 2.55 -1.48 12.28
CA THR A 30 1.54 -1.11 11.28
C THR A 30 2.03 0.05 10.42
N LEU A 31 2.65 1.07 11.03
CA LEU A 31 3.25 2.19 10.29
C LEU A 31 4.37 1.71 9.36
N PHE A 32 5.23 0.81 9.84
CA PHE A 32 6.29 0.22 9.02
C PHE A 32 5.74 -0.61 7.86
N ALA A 33 4.70 -1.42 8.10
CA ALA A 33 4.07 -2.22 7.05
C ALA A 33 3.44 -1.32 5.98
N ALA A 34 2.70 -0.29 6.40
CA ALA A 34 2.08 0.69 5.51
C ALA A 34 3.10 1.45 4.67
N TRP A 35 4.17 1.94 5.30
CA TRP A 35 5.26 2.62 4.60
C TRP A 35 5.93 1.70 3.57
N ASN A 36 6.29 0.47 3.96
CA ASN A 36 6.91 -0.50 3.05
C ASN A 36 6.02 -0.80 1.84
N ALA A 37 4.73 -1.01 2.06
CA ALA A 37 3.78 -1.24 0.97
C ALA A 37 3.71 -0.03 0.03
N ALA A 38 3.63 1.18 0.58
CA ALA A 38 3.52 2.41 -0.20
C ALA A 38 4.77 2.66 -1.07
N ILE A 39 5.97 2.57 -0.50
CA ILE A 39 7.22 2.79 -1.26
C ILE A 39 7.48 1.70 -2.29
N TYR A 40 7.09 0.45 -1.98
CA TYR A 40 7.20 -0.66 -2.92
C TYR A 40 6.29 -0.44 -4.12
N VAL A 41 5.01 -0.15 -3.90
CA VAL A 41 4.06 0.07 -5.01
C VAL A 41 4.42 1.32 -5.82
N ALA A 42 4.86 2.39 -5.17
CA ALA A 42 5.29 3.61 -5.85
C ALA A 42 6.68 3.50 -6.51
N GLN A 43 7.38 2.37 -6.34
CA GLN A 43 8.73 2.12 -6.88
C GLN A 43 9.71 3.25 -6.52
N VAL A 44 9.65 3.73 -5.28
CA VAL A 44 10.54 4.82 -4.81
C VAL A 44 11.96 4.28 -4.63
N GLU A 45 12.93 4.97 -5.21
CA GLU A 45 14.33 4.57 -5.17
C GLU A 45 14.97 4.77 -3.79
N ASP A 46 15.79 3.82 -3.34
CA ASP A 46 16.45 3.82 -2.03
C ASP A 46 17.20 5.12 -1.72
N ASP A 47 17.89 5.70 -2.71
CA ASP A 47 18.65 6.94 -2.57
C ASP A 47 17.75 8.13 -2.15
N ARG A 48 16.48 8.12 -2.56
CA ARG A 48 15.49 9.15 -2.18
C ARG A 48 14.92 8.91 -0.79
N LEU A 49 14.98 7.67 -0.29
CA LEU A 49 14.46 7.30 1.02
C LEU A 49 15.44 7.66 2.14
N GLY A 50 16.75 7.69 1.87
CA GLY A 50 17.80 7.88 2.87
C GLY A 50 17.58 9.08 3.80
N GLU A 51 17.28 10.26 3.23
CA GLU A 51 17.05 11.48 4.01
C GLU A 51 15.80 11.38 4.90
N VAL A 52 14.72 10.79 4.39
CA VAL A 52 13.42 10.72 5.09
C VAL A 52 13.45 9.68 6.20
N VAL A 53 14.19 8.58 6.00
CA VAL A 53 14.41 7.54 7.00
C VAL A 53 15.30 8.06 8.13
N ALA A 54 16.35 8.82 7.81
CA ALA A 54 17.26 9.39 8.80
C ALA A 54 16.57 10.34 9.79
N ASP A 55 15.59 11.10 9.30
CA ASP A 55 14.84 12.08 10.10
C ASP A 55 13.55 11.49 10.74
N GLY A 56 13.20 10.23 10.42
CA GLY A 56 12.04 9.54 10.99
C GLY A 56 10.66 10.08 10.55
N ARG A 57 10.61 11.17 9.77
CA ARG A 57 9.38 11.83 9.29
C ARG A 57 8.44 10.90 8.51
N TYR A 58 8.97 9.85 7.88
CA TYR A 58 8.17 8.88 7.15
C TYR A 58 7.12 8.18 8.02
N LEU A 59 7.41 7.92 9.31
CA LEU A 59 6.44 7.31 10.23
C LEU A 59 5.32 8.28 10.61
N GLU A 60 5.64 9.57 10.74
CA GLU A 60 4.66 10.61 11.03
C GLU A 60 3.73 10.81 9.83
N SER A 61 4.27 10.99 8.63
CA SER A 61 3.48 11.11 7.41
C SER A 61 2.62 9.87 7.16
N THR A 62 3.15 8.67 7.40
CA THR A 62 2.37 7.43 7.28
C THR A 62 1.22 7.37 8.27
N ARG A 63 1.44 7.85 9.51
CA ARG A 63 0.39 7.90 10.54
C ARG A 63 -0.74 8.84 10.14
N ASP A 64 -0.40 10.02 9.63
CA ASP A 64 -1.40 11.03 9.27
C ASP A 64 -2.29 10.55 8.12
N VAL A 65 -1.69 9.94 7.09
CA VAL A 65 -2.43 9.32 5.97
C VAL A 65 -3.36 8.21 6.47
N LEU A 66 -2.87 7.32 7.34
CA LEU A 66 -3.70 6.24 7.89
C LEU A 66 -4.83 6.75 8.79
N ARG A 67 -4.61 7.83 9.55
CA ARG A 67 -5.66 8.47 10.36
C ARG A 67 -6.73 9.12 9.50
N GLU A 68 -6.31 9.81 8.44
CA GLU A 68 -7.24 10.51 7.55
C GLU A 68 -8.12 9.53 6.76
N HIS A 69 -7.54 8.42 6.30
CA HIS A 69 -8.23 7.50 5.39
C HIS A 69 -8.71 6.20 6.06
N GLY A 70 -8.28 5.92 7.28
CA GLY A 70 -8.65 4.71 8.05
C GLY A 70 -8.10 3.40 7.50
N ALA A 71 -7.36 3.43 6.38
CA ALA A 71 -6.80 2.27 5.70
C ALA A 71 -5.71 2.70 4.70
N LEU A 72 -5.01 1.70 4.16
CA LEU A 72 -4.16 1.83 2.98
C LEU A 72 -4.66 0.85 1.91
N TRP A 73 -4.79 1.31 0.66
CA TRP A 73 -5.20 0.46 -0.45
C TRP A 73 -4.44 0.79 -1.72
N PHE A 74 -4.37 -0.19 -2.61
CA PHE A 74 -3.72 -0.10 -3.91
C PHE A 74 -4.63 -0.66 -5.00
N TYR A 75 -4.43 -0.20 -6.23
CA TYR A 75 -5.03 -0.83 -7.40
C TYR A 75 -4.03 -1.84 -7.96
N ASP A 76 -4.41 -3.10 -7.91
CA ASP A 76 -3.66 -4.20 -8.51
C ASP A 76 -4.30 -4.58 -9.85
N GLU A 77 -3.50 -5.23 -10.70
CA GLU A 77 -3.96 -5.71 -12.00
C GLU A 77 -3.66 -7.20 -12.19
N SER A 78 -4.67 -7.94 -12.64
CA SER A 78 -4.54 -9.37 -12.98
C SER A 78 -4.41 -9.58 -14.49
N TYR A 79 -3.48 -10.46 -14.87
CA TYR A 79 -3.24 -10.86 -16.26
C TYR A 79 -3.41 -12.37 -16.41
N VAL A 80 -4.21 -12.79 -17.39
CA VAL A 80 -4.40 -14.20 -17.71
C VAL A 80 -3.57 -14.55 -18.94
N ILE A 81 -2.54 -15.37 -18.75
CA ILE A 81 -1.74 -15.95 -19.84
C ILE A 81 -2.30 -17.33 -20.15
N SER A 82 -2.76 -17.54 -21.38
CA SER A 82 -3.26 -18.84 -21.84
C SER A 82 -2.54 -19.30 -23.10
N ARG A 83 -2.28 -20.60 -23.20
CA ARG A 83 -1.75 -21.20 -24.42
C ARG A 83 -2.89 -21.40 -25.42
N ARG A 84 -2.71 -20.91 -26.64
CA ARG A 84 -3.67 -21.11 -27.72
C ARG A 84 -3.82 -22.61 -27.99
N ARG A 85 -5.06 -23.12 -27.97
CA ARG A 85 -5.35 -24.50 -28.39
C ARG A 85 -5.37 -24.53 -29.92
N GLU A 86 -4.65 -25.50 -30.51
CA GLU A 86 -4.75 -25.83 -31.94
C GLU A 86 -6.15 -26.33 -32.29
#